data_AF-A0A7J5AT14-F1
#
_entry.id   AF-A0A7J5AT14-F1
#
_cell.length_a   1.000
_cell.length_b   1.000
_cell.length_c   1.000
_cell.angle_alpha   90.00
_cell.angle_beta   90.00
_cell.angle_gamma   90.00
#
_symmetry.space_group_name_H-M   'P 1'
#
loop_
_entity.id
_entity.type
_entity.pdbx_description
1 polymer ?
#
loop_
_entity_poly.entity_id
_entity_poly.type
_entity_poly.pdbx_seq_one_letter_code
_entity_poly.pdbx_strand_id
1 'polypeptide(L)'
;MTSSGEAPGFSLVDEAWIPVLDAEGQRRDVSLLGLFEQAGDVRMIACELPTQTFAILRLALAILHRTTGGPPGEAAWRALWRDRRLPVADIAEYLGVFRDRFDLLHPERPFYQVADLRAAKNNTYGLERLIADVPNGMPFLTTRAGQGMESISLAEAARWVVHCQAYDPSGIKTGAVGDLRVK
;
A
#
# COMPACT_ATOMS: atom_id res chain seq x y z
N MET A 1 11.36 -32.26 16.23
CA MET A 1 12.05 -31.10 15.64
C MET A 1 11.08 -29.94 15.67
N THR A 2 11.30 -29.02 16.59
CA THR A 2 10.46 -27.83 16.80
C THR A 2 10.73 -26.84 15.67
N SER A 3 9.76 -26.69 14.76
CA SER A 3 9.72 -25.58 13.81
C SER A 3 9.60 -24.29 14.62
N SER A 4 10.63 -23.46 14.59
CA SER A 4 10.55 -22.07 15.04
C SER A 4 9.43 -21.38 14.25
N GLY A 5 8.44 -20.85 14.95
CA GLY A 5 7.30 -20.14 14.36
C GLY A 5 7.75 -18.79 13.83
N GLU A 6 8.09 -18.71 12.55
CA GLU A 6 8.04 -17.45 11.80
C GLU A 6 6.58 -16.97 11.81
N ALA A 7 6.35 -15.74 12.27
CA ALA A 7 5.05 -15.11 12.14
C ALA A 7 4.71 -15.02 10.65
N PRO A 8 3.47 -15.35 10.22
CA PRO A 8 3.11 -15.30 8.81
C PRO A 8 3.18 -13.85 8.31
N GLY A 9 4.12 -13.59 7.39
CA GLY A 9 4.24 -12.30 6.70
C GLY A 9 3.15 -12.09 5.65
N PHE A 10 3.08 -10.89 5.09
CA PHE A 10 2.20 -10.55 3.96
C PHE A 10 2.98 -9.69 2.96
N SER A 11 3.64 -10.34 2.00
CA SER A 11 4.47 -9.65 1.01
C SER A 11 3.61 -8.98 -0.07
N LEU A 12 3.64 -7.65 -0.11
CA LEU A 12 2.92 -6.85 -1.10
C LEU A 12 3.44 -7.06 -2.53
N VAL A 13 4.64 -7.65 -2.69
CA VAL A 13 5.21 -8.01 -3.99
C VAL A 13 4.42 -9.13 -4.65
N ASP A 14 4.01 -10.12 -3.86
CA ASP A 14 3.50 -11.41 -4.35
C ASP A 14 2.00 -11.61 -4.05
N GLU A 15 1.54 -11.11 -2.90
CA GLU A 15 0.15 -11.22 -2.47
C GLU A 15 -0.75 -10.26 -3.27
N ALA A 16 -1.96 -10.69 -3.61
CA ALA A 16 -2.92 -9.86 -4.31
C ALA A 16 -3.56 -8.83 -3.36
N TRP A 17 -3.31 -7.54 -3.60
CA TRP A 17 -3.83 -6.47 -2.74
C TRP A 17 -4.26 -5.21 -3.48
N ILE A 18 -4.00 -5.10 -4.78
CA ILE A 18 -4.32 -3.93 -5.61
C ILE A 18 -5.52 -4.28 -6.50
N PRO A 19 -6.72 -3.71 -6.23
CA PRO A 19 -7.87 -3.88 -7.09
C PRO A 19 -7.64 -3.19 -8.42
N VAL A 20 -7.88 -3.91 -9.51
CA VAL A 20 -7.81 -3.42 -10.87
C VAL A 20 -9.08 -3.76 -11.64
N LEU A 21 -9.35 -2.99 -12.68
CA LEU A 21 -10.30 -3.34 -13.74
C LEU A 21 -9.50 -3.62 -15.01
N ASP A 22 -9.82 -4.71 -15.69
CA ASP A 22 -9.27 -4.99 -17.02
C ASP A 22 -10.06 -4.31 -18.15
N ALA A 23 -9.64 -4.55 -19.39
CA ALA A 23 -10.28 -4.02 -20.59
C ALA A 23 -11.74 -4.50 -20.75
N GLU A 24 -12.05 -5.70 -20.25
CA GLU A 24 -13.37 -6.34 -20.23
C GLU A 24 -14.25 -5.86 -19.06
N GLY A 25 -13.71 -5.00 -18.18
CA GLY A 25 -14.41 -4.46 -17.01
C GLY A 25 -14.54 -5.44 -15.85
N GLN A 26 -13.81 -6.55 -15.86
CA GLN A 26 -13.77 -7.48 -14.74
C GLN A 26 -12.85 -6.94 -13.64
N ARG A 27 -13.33 -7.07 -12.40
CA ARG A 27 -12.57 -6.69 -11.22
C ARG A 27 -11.79 -7.88 -10.69
N ARG A 28 -10.51 -7.67 -10.44
CA ARG A 28 -9.64 -8.62 -9.73
C ARG A 28 -8.62 -7.86 -8.89
N ASP A 29 -8.07 -8.55 -7.91
CA ASP A 29 -6.93 -8.05 -7.15
C ASP A 29 -5.65 -8.64 -7.73
N VAL A 30 -4.62 -7.81 -7.87
CA VAL A 30 -3.28 -8.22 -8.31
C VAL A 30 -2.25 -7.85 -7.25
N SER A 31 -1.09 -8.52 -7.31
CA SER A 31 0.06 -8.14 -6.51
C SER A 31 0.76 -6.91 -7.09
N LEU A 32 1.72 -6.35 -6.36
CA LEU A 32 2.50 -5.22 -6.86
C LEU A 32 3.32 -5.60 -8.10
N LEU A 33 3.92 -6.79 -8.13
CA LEU A 33 4.60 -7.30 -9.33
C LEU A 33 3.59 -7.56 -10.46
N GLY A 34 2.46 -8.20 -10.14
CA GLY A 34 1.40 -8.50 -11.09
C GLY A 34 0.80 -7.26 -11.77
N LEU A 35 0.73 -6.13 -11.05
CA LEU A 35 0.32 -4.84 -11.62
C LEU A 35 1.24 -4.41 -12.78
N PHE A 36 2.55 -4.61 -12.66
CA PHE A 36 3.50 -4.27 -13.73
C PHE A 36 3.49 -5.30 -14.86
N GLU A 37 3.40 -6.59 -14.53
CA GLU A 37 3.33 -7.70 -15.50
C GLU A 37 2.11 -7.58 -16.42
N GLN A 38 0.96 -7.21 -15.85
CA GLN A 38 -0.33 -7.16 -16.53
C GLN A 38 -0.74 -5.74 -16.93
N ALA A 39 0.16 -4.76 -16.86
CA ALA A 39 -0.16 -3.35 -17.07
C ALA A 39 -0.82 -3.05 -18.43
N GLY A 40 -0.53 -3.86 -19.46
CA GLY A 40 -1.15 -3.74 -20.78
C GLY A 40 -2.62 -4.16 -20.85
N ASP A 41 -3.05 -5.04 -19.94
CA ASP A 41 -4.42 -5.57 -19.86
C ASP A 41 -5.25 -4.86 -18.77
N VAL A 42 -4.59 -4.10 -17.90
CA VAL A 42 -5.24 -3.31 -16.85
C VAL A 42 -5.69 -1.96 -17.40
N ARG A 43 -6.99 -1.70 -17.32
CA ARG A 43 -7.57 -0.41 -17.68
C ARG A 43 -7.35 0.64 -16.61
N MET A 44 -7.47 0.27 -15.33
CA MET A 44 -7.26 1.19 -14.21
C MET A 44 -7.06 0.46 -12.87
N ILE A 45 -6.36 1.12 -11.95
CA ILE A 45 -6.42 0.81 -10.52
C ILE A 45 -7.78 1.29 -9.98
N ALA A 46 -8.53 0.39 -9.35
CA ALA A 46 -9.95 0.58 -9.00
C ALA A 46 -10.19 0.33 -7.51
N CYS A 47 -9.51 1.11 -6.67
CA CYS A 47 -9.62 1.06 -5.22
C CYS A 47 -10.96 1.63 -4.71
N GLU A 48 -11.23 1.48 -3.42
CA GLU A 48 -12.47 1.95 -2.78
C GLU A 48 -12.65 3.48 -2.93
N LEU A 49 -11.56 4.24 -2.79
CA LEU A 49 -11.56 5.70 -2.92
C LEU A 49 -10.65 6.19 -4.06
N PRO A 50 -11.02 7.26 -4.78
CA PRO A 50 -10.15 7.87 -5.80
C PRO A 50 -8.79 8.31 -5.27
N THR A 51 -8.72 8.79 -4.02
CA THR A 51 -7.46 9.19 -3.36
C THR A 51 -6.56 7.99 -3.09
N GLN A 52 -7.14 6.82 -2.80
CA GLN A 52 -6.40 5.58 -2.60
C GLN A 52 -5.85 5.05 -3.92
N THR A 53 -6.65 5.09 -4.99
CA THR A 53 -6.20 4.82 -6.37
C THR A 53 -4.99 5.70 -6.73
N PHE A 54 -5.05 7.00 -6.45
CA PHE A 54 -3.95 7.91 -6.75
C PHE A 54 -2.70 7.64 -5.90
N ALA A 55 -2.86 7.30 -4.62
CA ALA A 55 -1.75 6.94 -3.76
C ALA A 55 -1.01 5.69 -4.25
N ILE A 56 -1.74 4.65 -4.68
CA ILE A 56 -1.15 3.42 -5.23
C ILE A 56 -0.50 3.69 -6.60
N LEU A 57 -1.11 4.51 -7.45
CA LEU A 57 -0.48 4.93 -8.71
C LEU A 57 0.87 5.63 -8.45
N ARG A 58 0.94 6.51 -7.44
CA ARG A 58 2.20 7.17 -7.06
C ARG A 58 3.24 6.20 -6.53
N LEU A 59 2.83 5.18 -5.77
CA LEU A 59 3.72 4.11 -5.32
C LEU A 59 4.28 3.33 -6.53
N ALA A 60 3.44 2.94 -7.48
CA ALA A 60 3.87 2.23 -8.69
C ALA A 60 4.82 3.09 -9.54
N LEU A 61 4.51 4.38 -9.70
CA LEU A 61 5.39 5.32 -10.39
C LEU A 61 6.73 5.47 -9.67
N ALA A 62 6.76 5.56 -8.34
CA ALA A 62 8.01 5.64 -7.59
C ALA A 62 8.91 4.42 -7.84
N ILE A 63 8.33 3.22 -7.88
CA ILE A 63 9.06 1.98 -8.21
C ILE A 63 9.57 2.02 -9.65
N LEU A 64 8.71 2.36 -10.61
CA LEU A 64 9.10 2.47 -12.02
C LEU A 64 10.21 3.50 -12.24
N HIS A 65 10.16 4.64 -11.55
CA HIS A 65 11.22 5.64 -11.57
C HIS A 65 12.52 5.09 -10.98
N ARG A 66 12.48 4.34 -9.88
CA ARG A 66 13.68 3.74 -9.29
C ARG A 66 14.31 2.68 -10.19
N THR A 67 13.50 1.89 -10.89
CA THR A 67 13.98 0.80 -11.76
C THR A 67 14.54 1.32 -13.09
N THR A 68 13.92 2.36 -13.66
CA THR A 68 14.34 2.98 -14.93
C THR A 68 15.40 4.08 -14.77
N GLY A 69 15.86 4.33 -13.54
CA GLY A 69 16.73 5.46 -13.20
C GLY A 69 16.04 6.83 -13.32
N GLY A 70 14.71 6.85 -13.50
CA GLY A 70 13.89 8.00 -13.84
C GLY A 70 14.27 8.47 -15.24
N PRO A 71 13.41 8.30 -16.27
CA PRO A 71 13.83 8.56 -17.64
C PRO A 71 14.48 9.95 -17.74
N PRO A 72 15.80 10.05 -18.03
CA PRO A 72 16.59 11.28 -17.83
C PRO A 72 16.20 12.42 -18.77
N GLY A 73 15.27 12.16 -19.68
CA GLY A 73 14.67 13.12 -20.58
C GLY A 73 13.63 12.46 -21.47
N GLU A 74 13.05 13.26 -22.35
CA GLU A 74 11.97 12.85 -23.22
C GLU A 74 12.36 11.68 -24.14
N ALA A 75 13.61 11.61 -24.61
CA ALA A 75 14.07 10.52 -25.47
C ALA A 75 13.99 9.14 -24.78
N ALA A 76 14.43 9.06 -23.52
CA ALA A 76 14.34 7.84 -22.72
C ALA A 76 12.89 7.48 -22.39
N TRP A 77 12.07 8.48 -22.07
CA TRP A 77 10.64 8.29 -21.88
C TRP A 77 9.95 7.77 -23.15
N ARG A 78 10.27 8.33 -24.32
CA ARG A 78 9.74 7.86 -25.62
C ARG A 78 10.17 6.44 -25.94
N ALA A 79 11.37 6.02 -25.52
CA ALA A 79 11.82 4.64 -25.68
C ALA A 79 10.94 3.69 -24.87
N LEU A 80 10.66 4.02 -23.60
CA LEU A 80 9.73 3.26 -22.76
C LEU A 80 8.31 3.24 -23.34
N TRP A 81 7.83 4.37 -23.87
CA TRP A 81 6.50 4.47 -24.49
C TRP A 81 6.36 3.64 -25.77
N ARG A 82 7.43 3.52 -26.56
CA ARG A 82 7.42 2.74 -27.81
C ARG A 82 7.48 1.24 -27.55
N ASP A 83 8.06 0.82 -26.44
CA ASP A 83 7.91 -0.55 -25.98
C ASP A 83 6.45 -0.79 -25.57
N ARG A 84 5.88 -1.90 -26.00
CA ARG A 84 4.51 -2.29 -25.62
C ARG A 84 4.45 -2.84 -24.20
N ARG A 85 5.60 -3.07 -23.56
CA ARG A 85 5.69 -3.63 -22.21
C ARG A 85 6.56 -2.76 -21.33
N LEU A 86 6.21 -2.75 -20.04
CA LEU A 86 7.06 -2.18 -19.01
C LEU A 86 8.34 -3.03 -18.85
N PRO A 87 9.43 -2.47 -18.31
CA PRO A 87 10.67 -3.20 -18.02
C PRO A 87 10.49 -4.12 -16.79
N VAL A 88 9.64 -5.14 -16.93
CA VAL A 88 9.22 -6.03 -15.84
C VAL A 88 10.40 -6.76 -15.21
N ALA A 89 11.41 -7.16 -16.01
CA ALA A 89 12.60 -7.83 -15.49
C ALA A 89 13.35 -6.94 -14.48
N ASP A 90 13.61 -5.68 -14.84
CA ASP A 90 14.29 -4.71 -13.96
C ASP A 90 13.45 -4.39 -12.72
N ILE A 91 12.12 -4.35 -12.88
CA ILE A 91 11.18 -4.15 -11.77
C ILE A 91 11.19 -5.33 -10.81
N ALA A 92 11.15 -6.56 -11.33
CA ALA A 92 11.18 -7.79 -10.54
C ALA A 92 12.51 -7.91 -9.78
N GLU A 93 13.64 -7.59 -10.42
CA GLU A 93 14.95 -7.55 -9.77
C GLU A 93 14.95 -6.55 -8.61
N TYR A 94 14.49 -5.31 -8.84
CA TYR A 94 14.41 -4.28 -7.80
C TYR A 94 13.51 -4.70 -6.64
N LEU A 95 12.30 -5.20 -6.92
CA LEU A 95 11.38 -5.67 -5.89
C LEU A 95 11.94 -6.88 -5.13
N GLY A 96 12.69 -7.75 -5.80
CA GLY A 96 13.41 -8.87 -5.17
C GLY A 96 14.48 -8.40 -4.18
N VAL A 97 15.29 -7.41 -4.55
CA VAL A 97 16.32 -6.82 -3.67
C VAL A 97 15.70 -6.19 -2.40
N PHE A 98 14.51 -5.59 -2.52
CA PHE A 98 13.84 -4.93 -1.41
C PHE A 98 12.67 -5.71 -0.82
N ARG A 99 12.53 -7.01 -1.12
CA ARG A 99 11.33 -7.79 -0.79
C ARG A 99 10.94 -7.75 0.68
N ASP A 100 11.93 -7.86 1.58
CA ASP A 100 11.72 -7.79 3.04
C ASP A 100 11.14 -6.44 3.50
N ARG A 101 11.34 -5.38 2.71
CA ARG A 101 10.80 -4.03 2.98
C ARG A 101 9.37 -3.85 2.49
N PHE A 102 8.86 -4.79 1.69
CA PHE A 102 7.50 -4.82 1.15
C PHE A 102 6.61 -5.85 1.86
N ASP A 103 7.02 -6.39 3.01
CA ASP A 103 6.15 -7.19 3.86
C ASP A 103 5.41 -6.30 4.86
N LEU A 104 4.08 -6.34 4.81
CA LEU A 104 3.19 -5.54 5.66
C LEU A 104 3.30 -5.91 7.14
N LEU A 105 3.61 -7.17 7.46
CA LEU A 105 3.66 -7.73 8.80
C LEU A 105 5.08 -8.06 9.25
N HIS A 106 6.09 -7.57 8.53
CA HIS A 106 7.49 -7.83 8.87
C HIS A 106 7.76 -7.40 10.32
N PRO A 107 8.39 -8.25 11.16
CA PRO A 107 8.53 -7.98 12.59
C PRO A 107 9.37 -6.72 12.91
N GLU A 108 10.40 -6.45 12.12
CA GLU A 108 11.29 -5.29 12.33
C GLU A 108 11.12 -4.12 11.34
N ARG A 109 10.67 -4.40 10.11
CA ARG A 109 10.68 -3.45 8.98
C ARG A 109 9.35 -3.45 8.22
N PRO A 110 8.20 -3.40 8.91
CA PRO A 110 6.90 -3.51 8.28
C PRO A 110 6.72 -2.38 7.26
N PHE A 111 6.20 -2.73 6.08
CA PHE A 111 6.02 -1.79 4.99
C PHE A 111 5.22 -0.56 5.46
N TYR A 112 5.81 0.62 5.29
CA TYR A 112 5.22 1.93 5.62
C TYR A 112 4.78 2.11 7.08
N GLN A 113 5.38 1.34 8.00
CA GLN A 113 5.06 1.35 9.43
C GLN A 113 6.33 1.41 10.27
N VAL A 114 6.17 1.73 11.56
CA VAL A 114 7.24 1.69 12.56
C VAL A 114 6.93 0.52 13.50
N ALA A 115 7.80 -0.50 13.51
CA ALA A 115 7.54 -1.79 14.15
C ALA A 115 7.22 -1.70 15.65
N ASP A 116 7.86 -0.77 16.35
CA ASP A 116 7.75 -0.58 17.79
C ASP A 116 6.88 0.64 18.17
N LEU A 117 6.09 1.16 17.21
CA LEU A 117 5.24 2.33 17.44
C LEU A 117 4.20 2.04 18.53
N ARG A 118 4.22 2.85 19.58
CA ARG A 118 3.26 2.72 20.68
C ARG A 118 2.94 4.06 21.32
N ALA A 119 1.72 4.16 21.83
CA ALA A 119 1.31 5.24 22.73
C ALA A 119 1.92 5.03 24.12
N ALA A 120 2.08 6.10 24.90
CA ALA A 120 2.60 6.00 26.27
C ALA A 120 1.79 5.05 27.18
N LYS A 121 0.47 4.95 26.93
CA LYS A 121 -0.45 4.05 27.65
C LYS A 121 -0.52 2.64 27.05
N ASN A 122 0.28 2.32 26.03
CA ASN A 122 0.26 1.07 25.26
C ASN A 122 -1.14 0.66 24.73
N ASN A 123 -2.03 1.64 24.53
CA ASN A 123 -3.35 1.41 23.96
C ASN A 123 -3.30 1.44 22.43
N THR A 124 -4.22 0.72 21.79
CA THR A 124 -4.47 0.79 20.35
C THR A 124 -5.73 1.61 20.07
N TYR A 125 -5.94 1.93 18.80
CA TYR A 125 -7.15 2.58 18.30
C TYR A 125 -7.78 1.73 17.21
N GLY A 126 -9.07 1.92 16.96
CA GLY A 126 -9.78 1.18 15.94
C GLY A 126 -9.51 1.71 14.52
N LEU A 127 -10.14 1.05 13.56
CA LEU A 127 -9.99 1.31 12.13
C LEU A 127 -10.51 2.70 11.71
N GLU A 128 -11.35 3.35 12.51
CA GLU A 128 -11.87 4.69 12.25
C GLU A 128 -10.77 5.76 12.12
N ARG A 129 -9.57 5.48 12.64
CA ARG A 129 -8.42 6.37 12.51
C ARG A 129 -7.58 6.14 11.25
N LEU A 130 -7.80 5.03 10.56
CA LEU A 130 -7.05 4.60 9.38
C LEU A 130 -7.89 4.70 8.11
N ILE A 131 -9.19 4.42 8.21
CA ILE A 131 -10.13 4.38 7.08
C ILE A 131 -10.72 5.78 6.87
N ALA A 132 -10.44 6.37 5.71
CA ALA A 132 -10.70 7.80 5.49
C ALA A 132 -12.19 8.18 5.31
N ASP A 133 -13.04 7.23 4.91
CA ASP A 133 -14.49 7.42 4.76
C ASP A 133 -15.29 7.03 6.02
N VAL A 134 -14.59 6.84 7.15
CA VAL A 134 -15.19 6.64 8.47
C VAL A 134 -14.83 7.82 9.37
N PRO A 135 -15.80 8.58 9.88
CA PRO A 135 -15.50 9.67 10.81
C PRO A 135 -15.05 9.13 12.17
N ASN A 136 -14.18 9.89 12.84
CA ASN A 136 -13.81 9.61 14.22
C ASN A 136 -15.01 9.79 15.17
N GLY A 137 -15.24 8.82 16.05
CA GLY A 137 -16.28 8.89 17.07
C GLY A 137 -17.63 8.39 16.55
N MET A 138 -18.58 9.30 16.30
CA MET A 138 -19.92 8.91 15.89
C MET A 138 -19.97 8.64 14.37
N PRO A 139 -20.46 7.47 13.92
CA PRO A 139 -20.43 7.04 12.52
C PRO A 139 -21.56 7.69 11.70
N PHE A 140 -21.63 9.02 11.68
CA PHE A 140 -22.59 9.71 10.83
C PHE A 140 -22.06 9.76 9.39
N LEU A 141 -22.94 9.55 8.40
CA LEU A 141 -22.63 9.70 6.97
C LEU A 141 -21.56 8.72 6.43
N THR A 142 -21.38 7.56 7.07
CA THR A 142 -20.59 6.45 6.53
C THR A 142 -21.50 5.28 6.14
N THR A 143 -21.16 4.60 5.05
CA THR A 143 -21.82 3.33 4.64
C THR A 143 -21.17 2.11 5.28
N ARG A 144 -20.06 2.30 5.99
CA ARG A 144 -19.27 1.24 6.63
C ARG A 144 -19.72 1.05 8.08
N ALA A 145 -20.22 -0.14 8.40
CA ALA A 145 -20.70 -0.49 9.74
C ALA A 145 -20.51 -1.99 10.02
N GLY A 146 -20.70 -2.39 11.29
CA GLY A 146 -20.62 -3.79 11.72
C GLY A 146 -19.23 -4.39 11.53
N GLN A 147 -19.17 -5.60 10.99
CA GLN A 147 -17.92 -6.37 10.85
C GLN A 147 -16.81 -5.63 10.07
N GLY A 148 -17.18 -4.80 9.09
CA GLY A 148 -16.21 -4.00 8.32
C GLY A 148 -15.51 -2.91 9.14
N MET A 149 -15.97 -2.65 10.37
CA MET A 149 -15.32 -1.79 11.35
C MET A 149 -14.56 -2.56 12.44
N GLU A 150 -14.82 -3.87 12.59
CA GLU A 150 -14.13 -4.73 13.56
C GLU A 150 -12.81 -5.26 13.01
N SER A 151 -12.77 -5.59 11.71
CA SER A 151 -11.58 -6.10 11.05
C SER A 151 -11.61 -5.83 9.54
N ILE A 152 -10.42 -5.85 8.94
CA ILE A 152 -10.21 -5.76 7.49
C ILE A 152 -9.20 -6.81 7.04
N SER A 153 -9.23 -7.17 5.77
CA SER A 153 -8.20 -8.04 5.20
C SER A 153 -6.85 -7.32 5.17
N LEU A 154 -5.76 -8.09 5.12
CA LEU A 154 -4.41 -7.52 4.99
C LEU A 154 -4.24 -6.76 3.66
N ALA A 155 -4.89 -7.24 2.60
CA ALA A 155 -4.96 -6.54 1.32
C ALA A 155 -5.58 -5.15 1.46
N GLU A 156 -6.70 -5.04 2.17
CA GLU A 156 -7.35 -3.76 2.43
C GLU A 156 -6.51 -2.87 3.36
N ALA A 157 -5.93 -3.44 4.42
CA ALA A 157 -5.05 -2.73 5.33
C ALA A 157 -3.85 -2.12 4.59
N ALA A 158 -3.24 -2.86 3.66
CA ALA A 158 -2.14 -2.36 2.83
C ALA A 158 -2.54 -1.10 2.04
N ARG A 159 -3.74 -1.09 1.43
CA ARG A 159 -4.24 0.08 0.70
C ARG A 159 -4.47 1.27 1.62
N TRP A 160 -5.01 1.07 2.82
CA TRP A 160 -5.20 2.14 3.78
C TRP A 160 -3.89 2.67 4.39
N VAL A 161 -2.89 1.81 4.60
CA VAL A 161 -1.55 2.24 5.03
C VAL A 161 -0.93 3.14 3.97
N VAL A 162 -0.98 2.75 2.69
CA VAL A 162 -0.48 3.59 1.58
C VAL A 162 -1.25 4.91 1.48
N HIS A 163 -2.57 4.86 1.63
CA HIS A 163 -3.43 6.05 1.60
C HIS A 163 -3.13 7.01 2.75
N CYS A 164 -3.02 6.53 3.98
CA CYS A 164 -2.76 7.33 5.18
C CYS A 164 -1.43 8.11 5.07
N GLN A 165 -0.40 7.51 4.47
CA GLN A 165 0.87 8.20 4.22
C GLN A 165 0.78 9.35 3.20
N ALA A 166 -0.28 9.39 2.37
CA ALA A 166 -0.49 10.41 1.35
C ALA A 166 -1.61 11.41 1.70
N TYR A 167 -2.66 10.96 2.39
CA TYR A 167 -3.91 11.67 2.60
C TYR A 167 -4.46 11.42 4.02
N ASP A 168 -3.83 12.03 5.03
CA ASP A 168 -4.30 12.00 6.41
C ASP A 168 -4.60 13.42 6.93
N PRO A 169 -5.73 13.65 7.64
CA PRO A 169 -6.05 14.96 8.20
C PRO A 169 -5.05 15.43 9.27
N SER A 170 -4.75 16.74 9.27
CA SER A 170 -3.87 17.42 10.23
C SER A 170 -4.49 17.64 11.63
N GLY A 171 -5.28 16.69 12.13
CA GLY A 171 -5.84 16.72 13.48
C GLY A 171 -4.79 16.41 14.56
N ILE A 172 -5.14 16.61 15.84
CA ILE A 172 -4.32 16.14 16.95
C ILE A 172 -4.25 14.61 16.91
N LYS A 173 -3.04 14.08 16.79
CA LYS A 173 -2.75 12.63 16.78
C LYS A 173 -2.20 12.19 18.13
N THR A 174 -2.28 10.89 18.40
CA THR A 174 -1.69 10.31 19.60
C THR A 174 -0.18 10.43 19.56
N GLY A 175 0.42 10.92 20.65
CA GLY A 175 1.87 11.01 20.77
C GLY A 175 2.54 9.64 20.81
N ALA A 176 3.53 9.44 19.96
CA ALA A 176 4.37 8.26 19.95
C ALA A 176 5.43 8.32 21.06
N VAL A 177 5.68 7.21 21.74
CA VAL A 177 6.81 7.12 22.67
C VAL A 177 8.12 7.36 21.92
N GLY A 178 8.99 8.22 22.46
CA GLY A 178 10.26 8.59 21.85
C GLY A 178 10.17 9.80 20.91
N ASP A 179 8.99 10.29 20.57
CA ASP A 179 8.84 11.52 19.79
C ASP A 179 9.01 12.76 20.68
N LEU A 180 10.06 13.54 20.41
CA LEU A 180 10.43 14.76 21.16
C LEU A 180 9.39 15.88 21.07
N ARG A 181 8.38 15.77 20.19
CA ARG A 181 7.34 16.77 19.98
C ARG A 181 6.10 16.52 20.84
N VAL A 182 6.02 15.36 21.51
CA VAL A 182 4.91 15.04 22.42
C VAL A 182 4.95 15.98 23.61
N LYS A 183 3.79 16.56 23.92
CA LYS A 183 3.58 17.44 25.08
C LYS A 183 2.81 16.71 26.16
#